data_AF-A0A7V1SCG6-F1
#
_entry.id   AF-A0A7V1SCG6-F1
#
_cell.length_a   1.000
_cell.length_b   1.000
_cell.length_c   1.000
_cell.angle_alpha   90.00
_cell.angle_beta   90.00
_cell.angle_gamma   90.00
#
_symmetry.space_group_name_H-M   'P 1'
#
loop_
_entity.id
_entity.type
_entity.pdbx_description
1 polymer ?
#
loop_
_entity_poly.entity_id
_entity_poly.type
_entity_poly.pdbx_seq_one_letter_code
_entity_poly.pdbx_strand_id
1 'polypeptide(L)'
;MDKENPKSFRSLTPPTRIQQKSYESLHPPIESYQEKPKELPEASHDHNSQIHELKSTSSDLTISTGSSFIQNLQAESPTYPRINKSDKTIKRAFKLLFSESWVVQNGHLITYVGLYVFSILVWFRPYELIPSLGFLSATAFYVALATLFIFIPSQFFSEGSLTTFPVEVKCVIALMILAIITMFIGKDFARSWQSFNDTFSKAVLVFVIMVNVVRTPRRFFSMLFISLSIAFIVSFIAINLYLKGEFKVEGYRIGLDIGGMFGNPNDMALHLVTMIPIAFCLMFVAKNFLIRLFFLGSVMLFICAMMVTFSRGAFLAFLISSAVLAWKLGRKNRLKIITTFAVGSIFLMLLAPGNYLLRLFSIFIPQLDPVGSVDQRRGLFLRSIYVTLRNPWGIGLGNSRIMNDYNLEWHNAYMQIASELGIVALVIYLIFLISPLKRLAAIEKIQENEADWFYYLSVGLQASLVAYMVGSFFASVAYNWYVYYLVAYAVALRRIYRIKKLMQ
;
A
#
# COMPACT_ATOMS: atom_id res chain seq x y z
N MET A 1 -52.39 1.10 -12.92
CA MET A 1 -53.21 0.04 -12.29
C MET A 1 -52.86 -1.23 -13.06
N ASP A 2 -52.19 -2.25 -12.55
CA ASP A 2 -52.14 -2.85 -11.20
C ASP A 2 -50.71 -3.33 -10.87
N LYS A 3 -50.15 -2.94 -9.73
CA LYS A 3 -49.97 -3.67 -8.44
C LYS A 3 -48.94 -4.81 -8.44
N GLU A 4 -47.90 -4.55 -7.65
CA GLU A 4 -46.79 -5.41 -7.24
C GLU A 4 -47.22 -6.69 -6.51
N ASN A 5 -46.42 -7.76 -6.65
CA ASN A 5 -46.42 -8.90 -5.73
C ASN A 5 -44.96 -9.32 -5.41
N PRO A 6 -44.47 -9.17 -4.16
CA PRO A 6 -43.08 -9.44 -3.81
C PRO A 6 -42.93 -10.82 -3.17
N LYS A 7 -42.89 -11.90 -3.96
CA LYS A 7 -42.55 -13.26 -3.47
C LYS A 7 -41.85 -14.11 -4.53
N SER A 8 -40.56 -13.88 -4.78
CA SER A 8 -39.72 -14.84 -5.53
C SER A 8 -38.23 -14.75 -5.17
N PHE A 9 -37.90 -14.82 -3.88
CA PHE A 9 -36.50 -14.99 -3.41
C PHE A 9 -36.37 -16.12 -2.37
N ARG A 10 -37.17 -17.19 -2.52
CA ARG A 10 -37.03 -18.43 -1.74
C ARG A 10 -36.94 -19.63 -2.68
N SER A 11 -35.81 -19.81 -3.33
CA SER A 11 -35.36 -21.11 -3.86
C SER A 11 -33.91 -21.01 -4.34
N LEU A 12 -32.96 -20.96 -3.41
CA LEU A 12 -31.63 -21.49 -3.68
C LEU A 12 -31.64 -22.89 -3.06
N THR A 13 -31.77 -23.90 -3.90
CA THR A 13 -31.67 -25.30 -3.53
C THR A 13 -30.27 -25.58 -2.96
N PRO A 14 -30.14 -26.36 -1.87
CA PRO A 14 -28.83 -26.76 -1.37
C PRO A 14 -28.15 -27.73 -2.36
N PRO A 15 -26.81 -27.79 -2.37
CA PRO A 15 -26.07 -28.65 -3.30
C PRO A 15 -26.39 -30.14 -3.06
N THR A 16 -26.45 -30.91 -4.14
CA THR A 16 -26.71 -32.34 -4.10
C THR A 16 -25.58 -33.10 -3.40
N ARG A 17 -25.94 -34.21 -2.73
CA ARG A 17 -25.07 -35.11 -1.94
C ARG A 17 -23.79 -35.60 -2.67
N ILE A 18 -23.75 -35.45 -4.00
CA ILE A 18 -22.60 -35.78 -4.86
C ILE A 18 -21.54 -34.66 -4.83
N GLN A 19 -21.94 -33.38 -4.77
CA GLN A 19 -21.02 -32.25 -4.61
C GLN A 19 -20.38 -32.23 -3.22
N GLN A 20 -21.11 -32.68 -2.19
CA GLN A 20 -20.61 -32.78 -0.82
C GLN A 20 -19.51 -33.86 -0.67
N LYS A 21 -19.70 -35.04 -1.28
CA LYS A 21 -18.70 -36.12 -1.27
C LYS A 21 -17.42 -35.78 -2.05
N SER A 22 -17.53 -35.02 -3.14
CA SER A 22 -16.36 -34.52 -3.87
C SER A 22 -15.55 -33.51 -3.05
N TYR A 23 -16.17 -32.82 -2.10
CA TYR A 23 -15.53 -31.81 -1.27
C TYR A 23 -14.80 -32.44 -0.07
N GLU A 24 -15.40 -33.44 0.57
CA GLU A 24 -14.80 -34.21 1.67
C GLU A 24 -13.59 -35.05 1.20
N SER A 25 -13.56 -35.50 -0.05
CA SER A 25 -12.41 -36.27 -0.58
C SER A 25 -11.17 -35.42 -0.88
N LEU A 26 -11.31 -34.09 -1.00
CA LEU A 26 -10.20 -33.16 -1.28
C LEU A 26 -9.61 -32.54 -0.01
N HIS A 27 -10.30 -32.63 1.13
CA HIS A 27 -9.90 -32.02 2.40
C HIS A 27 -10.27 -32.91 3.60
N PRO A 28 -9.41 -33.87 4.00
CA PRO A 28 -9.61 -34.57 5.26
C PRO A 28 -9.43 -33.62 6.45
N PRO A 29 -10.19 -33.79 7.56
CA PRO A 29 -10.05 -32.95 8.74
C PRO A 29 -8.67 -33.14 9.39
N ILE A 30 -8.02 -32.02 9.71
CA ILE A 30 -6.72 -31.98 10.40
C ILE A 30 -6.95 -32.33 11.87
N GLU A 31 -6.35 -33.43 12.33
CA GLU A 31 -6.30 -33.80 13.75
C GLU A 31 -5.56 -32.72 14.56
N SER A 32 -6.18 -32.30 15.66
CA SER A 32 -5.61 -31.36 16.61
C SER A 32 -4.47 -32.00 17.39
N TYR A 33 -3.23 -31.61 17.09
CA TYR A 33 -2.08 -31.91 17.94
C TYR A 33 -2.17 -31.10 19.24
N GLN A 34 -2.46 -31.79 20.34
CA GLN A 34 -2.30 -31.27 21.70
C GLN A 34 -0.85 -31.42 22.15
N GLU A 35 -0.11 -30.32 22.30
CA GLU A 35 1.17 -30.32 23.00
C GLU A 35 0.97 -30.12 24.51
N LYS A 36 1.51 -31.07 25.29
CA LYS A 36 1.65 -31.00 26.75
C LYS A 36 2.73 -29.98 27.15
N PRO A 37 2.57 -29.24 28.25
CA PRO A 37 3.57 -28.29 28.73
C PRO A 37 4.80 -29.03 29.29
N LYS A 38 6.00 -28.56 28.94
CA LYS A 38 7.27 -28.95 29.57
C LYS A 38 7.73 -27.86 30.53
N GLU A 39 8.06 -28.30 31.74
CA GLU A 39 8.55 -27.55 32.89
C GLU A 39 9.92 -26.89 32.61
N LEU A 40 10.13 -25.73 33.24
CA LEU A 40 11.40 -24.99 33.35
C LEU A 40 12.15 -25.47 34.60
N PRO A 41 13.49 -25.61 34.55
CA PRO A 41 14.31 -25.59 35.75
C PRO A 41 14.87 -24.20 36.04
N GLU A 42 14.77 -23.82 37.32
CA GLU A 42 15.47 -22.72 37.98
C GLU A 42 16.99 -22.91 37.94
N ALA A 43 17.73 -21.81 37.85
CA ALA A 43 19.07 -21.70 38.43
C ALA A 43 19.44 -20.24 38.72
N SER A 44 19.67 -20.01 40.00
CA SER A 44 20.33 -18.88 40.66
C SER A 44 21.73 -18.59 40.14
N HIS A 45 22.17 -17.32 40.19
CA HIS A 45 23.39 -16.92 40.91
C HIS A 45 23.60 -15.40 40.96
N ASP A 46 23.91 -14.94 42.17
CA ASP A 46 24.46 -13.64 42.55
C ASP A 46 25.72 -13.23 41.77
N HIS A 47 25.85 -11.94 41.43
CA HIS A 47 27.06 -11.22 41.81
C HIS A 47 26.91 -9.70 41.92
N ASN A 48 27.73 -9.18 42.83
CA ASN A 48 27.64 -7.94 43.56
C ASN A 48 28.40 -6.80 42.87
N SER A 49 27.99 -5.56 43.18
CA SER A 49 28.81 -4.35 43.37
C SER A 49 29.81 -3.90 42.28
N GLN A 50 29.68 -2.65 41.80
CA GLN A 50 30.49 -1.52 42.29
C GLN A 50 30.15 -0.21 41.57
N ILE A 51 29.97 0.82 42.41
CA ILE A 51 29.82 2.24 42.10
C ILE A 51 31.22 2.83 41.92
N HIS A 52 31.43 3.70 40.94
CA HIS A 52 32.38 4.81 41.08
C HIS A 52 31.96 6.03 40.25
N GLU A 53 31.79 7.14 40.98
CA GLU A 53 31.68 8.51 40.50
C GLU A 53 32.90 8.94 39.67
N LEU A 54 32.70 9.82 38.68
CA LEU A 54 33.64 10.87 38.33
C LEU A 54 32.87 12.13 37.91
N LYS A 55 32.98 13.16 38.75
CA LYS A 55 32.50 14.54 38.53
C LYS A 55 33.51 15.34 37.68
N SER A 56 32.92 16.27 36.90
CA SER A 56 33.39 17.63 36.57
C SER A 56 34.76 17.85 35.92
N THR A 57 34.78 18.53 34.76
CA THR A 57 35.18 19.96 34.62
C THR A 57 34.98 20.50 33.19
N SER A 58 34.41 21.73 33.11
CA SER A 58 34.66 22.89 32.18
C SER A 58 34.93 22.64 30.67
N SER A 59 34.48 23.44 29.69
CA SER A 59 33.99 24.83 29.64
C SER A 59 33.59 25.16 28.19
N ASP A 60 32.65 26.09 28.06
CA ASP A 60 32.50 27.09 26.97
C ASP A 60 32.42 26.64 25.50
N LEU A 61 31.17 26.52 25.01
CA LEU A 61 30.82 26.95 23.66
C LEU A 61 29.37 27.45 23.65
N THR A 62 29.22 28.77 23.74
CA THR A 62 27.97 29.49 23.50
C THR A 62 27.46 29.23 22.08
N ILE A 63 26.49 28.33 21.95
CA ILE A 63 25.69 28.17 20.73
C ILE A 63 24.53 29.15 20.84
N SER A 64 24.58 30.25 20.06
CA SER A 64 23.47 31.19 19.98
C SER A 64 22.21 30.44 19.54
N THR A 65 21.20 30.45 20.40
CA THR A 65 19.90 29.81 20.20
C THR A 65 19.21 30.34 18.94
N GLY A 66 19.02 29.49 17.94
CA GLY A 66 18.22 29.76 16.73
C GLY A 66 16.71 29.92 16.97
N SER A 67 16.28 30.22 18.20
CA SER A 67 14.87 30.40 18.55
C SER A 67 14.31 31.75 18.05
N SER A 68 15.13 32.81 18.02
CA SER A 68 14.68 34.15 17.59
C SER A 68 14.47 34.26 16.08
N PHE A 69 15.22 33.50 15.27
CA PHE A 69 15.03 33.46 13.82
C PHE A 69 13.78 32.65 13.40
N ILE A 70 13.43 31.62 14.18
CA ILE A 70 12.30 30.72 13.88
C ILE A 70 10.95 31.32 14.31
N GLN A 71 10.90 32.11 15.39
CA GLN A 71 9.67 32.81 15.78
C GLN A 71 9.24 33.88 14.76
N ASN A 72 10.20 34.55 14.11
CA ASN A 72 9.90 35.55 13.09
C ASN A 72 9.34 34.94 11.78
N LEU A 73 9.69 33.69 11.44
CA LEU A 73 9.15 32.97 10.28
C LEU A 73 7.69 32.48 10.47
N GLN A 74 7.18 32.45 11.71
CA GLN A 74 5.79 32.08 12.00
C GLN A 74 4.84 33.28 12.02
N ALA A 75 5.36 34.51 12.09
CA ALA A 75 4.58 35.75 12.12
C ALA A 75 4.40 36.40 10.74
N GLU A 76 5.24 36.07 9.77
CA GLU A 76 5.10 36.56 8.39
C GLU A 76 4.27 35.59 7.55
N SER A 77 3.09 36.02 7.12
CA SER A 77 2.38 35.40 5.99
C SER A 77 3.37 35.27 4.81
N PRO A 78 3.53 34.09 4.20
CA PRO A 78 4.57 33.87 3.20
C PRO A 78 4.44 34.92 2.10
N THR A 79 5.50 35.70 1.90
CA THR A 79 5.61 36.69 0.83
C THR A 79 5.45 35.94 -0.50
N TYR A 80 4.28 36.12 -1.10
CA TYR A 80 3.95 35.52 -2.37
C TYR A 80 5.02 35.94 -3.39
N PRO A 81 5.75 35.01 -4.04
CA PRO A 81 6.47 35.38 -5.25
C PRO A 81 5.45 36.06 -6.17
N ARG A 82 5.85 37.16 -6.84
CA ARG A 82 4.98 37.91 -7.78
C ARG A 82 4.60 36.99 -8.95
N ILE A 83 3.65 36.10 -8.71
CA ILE A 83 3.03 35.23 -9.70
C ILE A 83 2.11 36.15 -10.49
N ASN A 84 2.41 36.28 -11.78
CA ASN A 84 1.61 37.03 -12.72
C ASN A 84 0.13 36.63 -12.57
N LYS A 85 -0.77 37.62 -12.50
CA LYS A 85 -2.17 37.50 -12.00
C LYS A 85 -3.09 36.50 -12.75
N SER A 86 -2.62 35.65 -13.66
CA SER A 86 -3.45 35.04 -14.70
C SER A 86 -3.96 33.61 -14.50
N ASP A 87 -3.70 32.89 -13.39
CA ASP A 87 -4.33 31.57 -13.24
C ASP A 87 -4.92 31.31 -11.85
N LYS A 88 -6.26 31.48 -11.77
CA LYS A 88 -7.09 31.10 -10.62
C LYS A 88 -6.82 29.65 -10.19
N THR A 89 -6.42 28.79 -11.15
CA THR A 89 -6.06 27.39 -10.92
C THR A 89 -4.76 27.25 -10.10
N ILE A 90 -3.72 28.01 -10.43
CA ILE A 90 -2.44 27.99 -9.72
C ILE A 90 -2.60 28.53 -8.30
N LYS A 91 -3.37 29.62 -8.12
CA LYS A 91 -3.68 30.15 -6.78
C LYS A 91 -4.40 29.13 -5.90
N ARG A 92 -5.37 28.39 -6.46
CA ARG A 92 -6.08 27.31 -5.75
C ARG A 92 -5.13 26.16 -5.39
N ALA A 93 -4.25 25.77 -6.31
CA ALA A 93 -3.26 24.72 -6.08
C ALA A 93 -2.28 25.11 -4.95
N PHE A 94 -1.82 26.36 -4.96
CA PHE A 94 -0.95 26.90 -3.91
C PHE A 94 -1.68 26.92 -2.56
N LYS A 95 -2.90 27.47 -2.50
CA LYS A 95 -3.71 27.46 -1.27
C LYS A 95 -3.90 26.05 -0.72
N LEU A 96 -4.10 25.04 -1.58
CA LEU A 96 -4.28 23.65 -1.18
C LEU A 96 -3.01 23.02 -0.58
N LEU A 97 -1.82 23.32 -1.12
CA LEU A 97 -0.55 22.76 -0.62
C LEU A 97 -0.09 23.42 0.68
N PHE A 98 -0.39 24.72 0.83
CA PHE A 98 0.08 25.53 1.94
C PHE A 98 -0.96 25.69 3.07
N SER A 99 -2.16 25.09 2.95
CA SER A 99 -3.21 25.17 3.98
C SER A 99 -2.92 24.38 5.26
N GLU A 100 -2.12 23.33 5.19
CA GLU A 100 -1.72 22.58 6.38
C GLU A 100 -0.54 23.29 7.08
N SER A 101 -0.24 23.02 8.34
CA SER A 101 1.02 23.48 8.97
C SER A 101 1.93 22.28 9.15
N TRP A 102 3.20 22.41 8.76
CA TRP A 102 4.20 21.36 8.91
C TRP A 102 5.35 21.87 9.76
N VAL A 103 5.79 21.07 10.73
CA VAL A 103 6.99 21.36 11.50
C VAL A 103 8.21 21.25 10.59
N VAL A 104 9.03 22.32 10.56
CA VAL A 104 10.27 22.38 9.79
C VAL A 104 11.41 21.85 10.66
N GLN A 105 11.42 20.54 10.90
CA GLN A 105 12.50 19.84 11.60
C GLN A 105 12.82 18.53 10.87
N ASN A 106 14.10 18.14 10.89
CA ASN A 106 14.52 16.83 10.41
C ASN A 106 13.89 15.74 11.28
N GLY A 107 13.44 14.63 10.68
CA GLY A 107 12.87 13.53 11.45
C GLY A 107 13.94 12.81 12.26
N HIS A 108 13.56 12.06 13.30
CA HIS A 108 14.48 11.29 14.13
C HIS A 108 15.25 10.23 13.32
N LEU A 109 16.58 10.26 13.41
CA LEU A 109 17.45 9.34 12.64
C LEU A 109 17.29 7.90 13.12
N ILE A 110 17.25 7.66 14.43
CA ILE A 110 17.16 6.32 15.00
C ILE A 110 15.83 5.66 14.61
N THR A 111 14.72 6.40 14.73
CA THR A 111 13.41 5.92 14.26
C THR A 111 13.39 5.65 12.76
N TYR A 112 14.11 6.45 11.96
CA TYR A 112 14.24 6.21 10.52
C TYR A 112 14.95 4.90 10.24
N VAL A 113 16.06 4.62 10.94
CA VAL A 113 16.79 3.36 10.80
C VAL A 113 15.90 2.18 11.20
N GLY A 114 15.17 2.30 12.31
CA GLY A 114 14.19 1.30 12.74
C GLY A 114 13.11 1.03 11.70
N LEU A 115 12.49 2.08 11.15
CA LEU A 115 11.52 1.98 10.05
C LEU A 115 12.11 1.31 8.79
N TYR A 116 13.34 1.67 8.43
CA TYR A 116 14.03 1.16 7.25
C TYR A 116 14.29 -0.35 7.38
N VAL A 117 14.85 -0.77 8.51
CA VAL A 117 15.09 -2.20 8.82
C VAL A 117 13.78 -2.96 8.92
N PHE A 118 12.78 -2.41 9.61
CA PHE A 118 11.45 -3.01 9.71
C PHE A 118 10.83 -3.24 8.33
N SER A 119 10.90 -2.26 7.43
CA SER A 119 10.37 -2.37 6.07
C SER A 119 11.03 -3.51 5.30
N ILE A 120 12.34 -3.70 5.44
CA ILE A 120 13.04 -4.84 4.83
C ILE A 120 12.57 -6.16 5.43
N LEU A 121 12.53 -6.28 6.76
CA LEU A 121 12.18 -7.53 7.43
C LEU A 121 10.73 -7.96 7.18
N VAL A 122 9.80 -7.01 7.05
CA VAL A 122 8.37 -7.31 6.88
C VAL A 122 7.95 -7.40 5.42
N TRP A 123 8.47 -6.56 4.53
CA TRP A 123 8.08 -6.65 3.12
C TRP A 123 8.91 -7.69 2.36
N PHE A 124 10.23 -7.72 2.56
CA PHE A 124 11.08 -8.66 1.83
C PHE A 124 11.11 -10.05 2.47
N ARG A 125 10.97 -10.10 3.81
CA ARG A 125 10.99 -11.35 4.59
C ARG A 125 12.16 -12.26 4.19
N PRO A 126 13.42 -11.76 4.27
CA PRO A 126 14.59 -12.51 3.78
C PRO A 126 14.75 -13.88 4.45
N TYR A 127 14.21 -14.03 5.66
CA TYR A 127 14.19 -15.27 6.43
C TYR A 127 13.31 -16.38 5.83
N GLU A 128 12.40 -16.06 4.92
CA GLU A 128 11.61 -17.07 4.20
C GLU A 128 12.28 -17.47 2.88
N LEU A 129 13.12 -16.61 2.32
CA LEU A 129 13.89 -16.91 1.10
C LEU A 129 15.14 -17.75 1.38
N ILE A 130 15.78 -17.50 2.52
CA ILE A 130 17.03 -18.14 2.91
C ILE A 130 16.78 -18.87 4.23
N PRO A 131 16.67 -20.21 4.25
CA PRO A 131 16.36 -20.98 5.46
C PRO A 131 17.31 -20.69 6.64
N SER A 132 18.59 -20.38 6.38
CA SER A 132 19.57 -20.03 7.41
C SER A 132 19.27 -18.73 8.16
N LEU A 133 18.40 -17.88 7.62
CA LEU A 133 17.95 -16.62 8.23
C LEU A 133 16.68 -16.79 9.07
N GLY A 134 16.16 -18.00 9.27
CA GLY A 134 14.92 -18.26 10.01
C GLY A 134 14.86 -17.63 11.42
N PHE A 135 16.01 -17.47 12.09
CA PHE A 135 16.12 -16.79 13.38
C PHE A 135 15.71 -15.30 13.35
N LEU A 136 15.72 -14.66 12.16
CA LEU A 136 15.28 -13.28 11.97
C LEU A 136 13.75 -13.13 11.90
N SER A 137 12.98 -14.22 11.89
CA SER A 137 11.51 -14.13 11.86
C SER A 137 10.96 -13.37 13.09
N ALA A 138 11.52 -13.63 14.27
CA ALA A 138 11.16 -12.92 15.51
C ALA A 138 11.74 -11.50 15.58
N THR A 139 12.85 -11.22 14.87
CA THR A 139 13.50 -9.89 14.94
C THR A 139 12.64 -8.79 14.32
N ALA A 140 11.78 -9.11 13.34
CA ALA A 140 10.80 -8.15 12.81
C ALA A 140 9.90 -7.58 13.92
N PHE A 141 9.46 -8.42 14.87
CA PHE A 141 8.64 -8.01 16.00
C PHE A 141 9.45 -7.13 16.97
N TYR A 142 10.65 -7.54 17.36
CA TYR A 142 11.51 -6.77 18.26
C TYR A 142 11.93 -5.41 17.68
N VAL A 143 12.24 -5.36 16.38
CA VAL A 143 12.54 -4.10 15.67
C VAL A 143 11.32 -3.19 15.64
N ALA A 144 10.11 -3.73 15.46
CA ALA A 144 8.88 -2.95 15.53
C ALA A 144 8.70 -2.31 16.92
N LEU A 145 8.86 -3.12 17.97
CA LEU A 145 8.72 -2.67 19.35
C LEU A 145 9.76 -1.62 19.73
N ALA A 146 11.03 -1.86 19.37
CA ALA A 146 12.12 -0.90 19.58
C ALA A 146 11.86 0.40 18.81
N THR A 147 11.41 0.33 17.55
CA THR A 147 11.10 1.51 16.75
C THR A 147 9.97 2.32 17.38
N LEU A 148 8.93 1.66 17.90
CA LEU A 148 7.81 2.32 18.59
C LEU A 148 8.27 2.96 19.90
N PHE A 149 9.04 2.23 20.71
CA PHE A 149 9.57 2.69 22.00
C PHE A 149 10.49 3.91 21.83
N ILE A 150 11.23 4.00 20.72
CA ILE A 150 12.06 5.16 20.40
C ILE A 150 11.21 6.28 19.79
N PHE A 151 10.26 5.95 18.92
CA PHE A 151 9.41 6.92 18.23
C PHE A 151 8.60 7.77 19.22
N ILE A 152 7.86 7.16 20.14
CA ILE A 152 6.91 7.87 21.00
C ILE A 152 7.62 8.98 21.82
N PRO A 153 8.69 8.71 22.59
CA PRO A 153 9.40 9.76 23.33
C PRO A 153 10.05 10.77 22.40
N SER A 154 10.78 10.32 21.36
CA SER A 154 11.50 11.23 20.46
C SER A 154 10.57 12.26 19.81
N GLN A 155 9.40 11.80 19.37
CA GLN A 155 8.38 12.60 18.72
C GLN A 155 7.68 13.53 19.72
N PHE A 156 7.35 13.04 20.93
CA PHE A 156 6.72 13.86 21.96
C PHE A 156 7.65 14.97 22.48
N PHE A 157 8.93 14.66 22.76
CA PHE A 157 9.89 15.65 23.24
C PHE A 157 10.28 16.69 22.19
N SER A 158 10.27 16.33 20.91
CA SER A 158 10.71 17.24 19.85
C SER A 158 9.58 18.10 19.28
N GLU A 159 8.36 17.57 19.23
CA GLU A 159 7.23 18.20 18.53
C GLU A 159 5.98 18.43 19.40
N GLY A 160 5.97 17.96 20.66
CA GLY A 160 4.83 18.08 21.57
C GLY A 160 3.57 17.32 21.13
N SER A 161 3.64 16.54 20.05
CA SER A 161 2.52 15.78 19.48
C SER A 161 3.00 14.49 18.81
N LEU A 162 2.21 13.42 18.92
CA LEU A 162 2.58 12.09 18.39
C LEU A 162 2.58 12.01 16.86
N THR A 163 1.88 12.90 16.19
CA THR A 163 1.86 12.96 14.72
C THR A 163 1.43 14.33 14.25
N THR A 164 1.95 14.72 13.09
CA THR A 164 1.28 15.74 12.27
C THR A 164 -0.10 15.23 11.83
N PHE A 165 -1.07 16.12 11.64
CA PHE A 165 -2.45 15.77 11.26
C PHE A 165 -2.82 16.24 9.84
N PRO A 166 -2.12 15.80 8.78
CA PRO A 166 -2.64 15.96 7.42
C PRO A 166 -3.93 15.16 7.25
N VAL A 167 -4.71 15.49 6.23
CA VAL A 167 -5.99 14.80 5.94
C VAL A 167 -5.83 13.28 5.87
N GLU A 168 -4.74 12.78 5.29
CA GLU A 168 -4.48 11.34 5.17
C GLU A 168 -4.32 10.65 6.53
N VAL A 169 -3.57 11.25 7.46
CA VAL A 169 -3.40 10.72 8.83
C VAL A 169 -4.72 10.75 9.59
N LYS A 170 -5.51 11.84 9.45
CA LYS A 170 -6.86 11.89 10.05
C LYS A 170 -7.76 10.76 9.54
N CYS A 171 -7.71 10.46 8.24
CA CYS A 171 -8.49 9.37 7.66
C CYS A 171 -8.04 8.01 8.20
N VAL A 172 -6.73 7.75 8.26
CA VAL A 172 -6.20 6.47 8.77
C VAL A 172 -6.54 6.28 10.25
N ILE A 173 -6.40 7.31 11.08
CA ILE A 173 -6.80 7.26 12.49
C ILE A 173 -8.31 7.02 12.62
N ALA A 174 -9.13 7.71 11.82
CA ALA A 174 -10.57 7.49 11.83
C ALA A 174 -10.95 6.06 11.40
N LEU A 175 -10.29 5.49 10.39
CA LEU A 175 -10.48 4.09 10.00
C LEU A 175 -10.05 3.13 11.12
N MET A 176 -8.96 3.43 11.82
CA MET A 176 -8.51 2.64 12.97
C MET A 176 -9.52 2.66 14.12
N ILE A 177 -10.07 3.84 14.45
CA ILE A 177 -11.12 3.99 15.46
C ILE A 177 -12.37 3.22 15.03
N LEU A 178 -12.80 3.34 13.77
CA LEU A 178 -13.95 2.60 13.26
C LEU A 178 -13.72 1.09 13.27
N ALA A 179 -12.51 0.61 12.99
CA ALA A 179 -12.17 -0.80 13.11
C ALA A 179 -12.28 -1.31 14.55
N ILE A 180 -11.83 -0.53 15.53
CA ILE A 180 -11.97 -0.89 16.96
C ILE A 180 -13.45 -0.90 17.37
N ILE A 181 -14.22 0.11 16.98
CA ILE A 181 -15.66 0.18 17.31
C ILE A 181 -16.41 -1.00 16.67
N THR A 182 -16.21 -1.24 15.38
CA THR A 182 -16.89 -2.32 14.65
C THR A 182 -16.45 -3.70 15.07
N MET A 183 -15.25 -3.86 15.64
CA MET A 183 -14.80 -5.11 16.25
C MET A 183 -15.70 -5.52 17.42
N PHE A 184 -16.13 -4.58 18.27
CA PHE A 184 -17.04 -4.88 19.40
C PHE A 184 -18.49 -5.14 18.97
N ILE A 185 -18.91 -4.58 17.82
CA ILE A 185 -20.24 -4.79 17.24
C ILE A 185 -20.23 -6.01 16.28
N GLY A 186 -19.04 -6.48 15.93
CA GLY A 186 -18.83 -7.49 14.91
C GLY A 186 -19.38 -8.85 15.28
N LYS A 187 -19.66 -9.65 14.25
CA LYS A 187 -20.22 -11.00 14.46
C LYS A 187 -19.24 -11.97 15.14
N ASP A 188 -17.95 -11.84 14.85
CA ASP A 188 -16.89 -12.65 15.44
C ASP A 188 -15.75 -11.72 15.85
N PHE A 189 -15.63 -11.51 17.17
CA PHE A 189 -14.61 -10.65 17.76
C PHE A 189 -13.20 -11.22 17.58
N ALA A 190 -13.04 -12.55 17.70
CA ALA A 190 -11.72 -13.19 17.63
C ALA A 190 -11.09 -13.03 16.25
N ARG A 191 -11.89 -13.22 15.19
CA ARG A 191 -11.45 -12.96 13.80
C ARG A 191 -11.13 -11.49 13.55
N SER A 192 -11.95 -10.58 14.10
CA SER A 192 -11.68 -9.15 14.01
C SER A 192 -10.39 -8.75 14.71
N TRP A 193 -10.14 -9.28 15.91
CA TRP A 193 -8.90 -9.06 16.64
C TRP A 193 -7.69 -9.59 15.86
N GLN A 194 -7.77 -10.82 15.34
CA GLN A 194 -6.71 -11.43 14.54
C GLN A 194 -6.37 -10.56 13.33
N SER A 195 -7.37 -10.21 12.52
CA SER A 195 -7.16 -9.41 11.31
C SER A 195 -6.65 -7.99 11.62
N PHE A 196 -7.08 -7.41 12.75
CA PHE A 196 -6.60 -6.12 13.24
C PHE A 196 -5.12 -6.20 13.66
N ASN A 197 -4.76 -7.17 14.49
CA ASN A 197 -3.43 -7.33 15.06
C ASN A 197 -2.40 -7.81 14.01
N ASP A 198 -2.81 -8.71 13.12
CA ASP A 198 -1.89 -9.33 12.17
C ASP A 198 -1.49 -8.36 11.06
N THR A 199 -2.43 -7.56 10.56
CA THR A 199 -2.23 -6.76 9.34
C THR A 199 -2.54 -5.27 9.55
N PHE A 200 -3.77 -4.93 9.93
CA PHE A 200 -4.23 -3.54 9.84
C PHE A 200 -3.50 -2.59 10.79
N SER A 201 -3.33 -2.96 12.06
CA SER A 201 -2.64 -2.13 13.06
C SER A 201 -1.20 -1.82 12.67
N LYS A 202 -0.48 -2.81 12.10
CA LYS A 202 0.90 -2.66 11.65
C LYS A 202 1.00 -1.78 10.42
N ALA A 203 0.06 -1.89 9.47
CA ALA A 203 -0.02 -1.02 8.31
C ALA A 203 -0.27 0.45 8.71
N VAL A 204 -1.19 0.69 9.66
CA VAL A 204 -1.46 2.01 10.24
C VAL A 204 -0.23 2.56 10.96
N LEU A 205 0.42 1.74 11.78
CA LEU A 205 1.59 2.16 12.54
C LEU A 205 2.74 2.60 11.62
N VAL A 206 3.07 1.78 10.62
CA VAL A 206 4.11 2.13 9.65
C VAL A 206 3.75 3.37 8.87
N PHE A 207 2.48 3.53 8.47
CA PHE A 207 2.02 4.74 7.81
C PHE A 207 2.32 5.99 8.65
N VAL A 208 1.93 5.98 9.92
CA VAL A 208 2.12 7.11 10.84
C VAL A 208 3.60 7.39 11.05
N ILE A 209 4.42 6.37 11.32
CA ILE A 209 5.87 6.54 11.51
C ILE A 209 6.50 7.11 10.23
N MET A 210 6.15 6.59 9.06
CA MET A 210 6.71 7.00 7.79
C MET A 210 6.40 8.48 7.48
N VAL A 211 5.16 8.92 7.69
CA VAL A 211 4.76 10.33 7.50
C VAL A 211 5.54 11.27 8.44
N ASN A 212 5.84 10.82 9.65
CA ASN A 212 6.56 11.64 10.64
C ASN A 212 8.07 11.58 10.50
N VAL A 213 8.66 10.58 9.87
CA VAL A 213 10.12 10.40 9.87
C VAL A 213 10.77 10.66 8.50
N VAL A 214 10.03 10.41 7.41
CA VAL A 214 10.52 10.61 6.03
C VAL A 214 10.31 12.07 5.61
N ARG A 215 11.26 12.93 6.01
CA ARG A 215 11.19 14.38 5.79
C ARG A 215 12.26 14.95 4.86
N THR A 216 13.21 14.13 4.42
CA THR A 216 14.32 14.56 3.56
C THR A 216 14.31 13.79 2.24
N PRO A 217 14.83 14.37 1.13
CA PRO A 217 14.91 13.68 -0.14
C PRO A 217 15.65 12.34 -0.04
N ARG A 218 16.76 12.29 0.70
CA ARG A 218 17.55 11.07 0.90
C ARG A 218 16.69 9.94 1.50
N ARG A 219 16.01 10.21 2.61
CA ARG A 219 15.14 9.23 3.29
C ARG A 219 13.98 8.78 2.40
N PHE A 220 13.40 9.73 1.66
CA PHE A 220 12.31 9.46 0.74
C PHE A 220 12.76 8.50 -0.38
N PHE A 221 13.87 8.80 -1.06
CA PHE A 221 14.40 7.95 -2.13
C PHE A 221 14.86 6.59 -1.59
N SER A 222 15.48 6.52 -0.42
CA SER A 222 15.86 5.26 0.22
C SER A 222 14.66 4.34 0.48
N MET A 223 13.56 4.87 1.03
CA MET A 223 12.34 4.07 1.23
C MET A 223 11.71 3.65 -0.10
N LEU A 224 11.65 4.56 -1.08
CA LEU A 224 11.16 4.26 -2.43
C LEU A 224 11.98 3.15 -3.09
N PHE A 225 13.31 3.17 -2.93
CA PHE A 225 14.19 2.15 -3.48
C PHE A 225 14.04 0.80 -2.80
N ILE A 226 13.75 0.72 -1.49
CA ILE A 226 13.36 -0.57 -0.87
C ILE A 226 12.19 -1.19 -1.63
N SER A 227 11.11 -0.41 -1.85
CA SER A 227 9.92 -0.88 -2.56
C SER A 227 10.22 -1.34 -3.99
N LEU A 228 11.08 -0.60 -4.70
CA LEU A 228 11.49 -0.96 -6.07
C LEU A 228 12.42 -2.17 -6.11
N SER A 229 13.34 -2.31 -5.16
CA SER A 229 14.22 -3.46 -5.03
C SER A 229 13.44 -4.73 -4.74
N ILE A 230 12.40 -4.64 -3.89
CA ILE A 230 11.51 -5.77 -3.62
C ILE A 230 10.75 -6.17 -4.88
N ALA A 231 10.17 -5.20 -5.61
CA ALA A 231 9.53 -5.46 -6.88
C ALA A 231 10.49 -6.12 -7.90
N PHE A 232 11.75 -5.68 -7.94
CA PHE A 232 12.79 -6.26 -8.80
C PHE A 232 13.10 -7.71 -8.45
N ILE A 233 13.35 -8.02 -7.18
CA ILE A 233 13.67 -9.37 -6.74
C ILE A 233 12.47 -10.30 -6.94
N VAL A 234 11.28 -9.87 -6.52
CA VAL A 234 10.03 -10.64 -6.71
C VAL A 234 9.76 -10.91 -8.19
N SER A 235 10.04 -9.93 -9.06
CA SER A 235 9.87 -10.12 -10.50
C SER A 235 10.81 -11.16 -11.07
N PHE A 236 12.08 -11.15 -10.63
CA PHE A 236 13.06 -12.15 -11.04
C PHE A 236 12.66 -13.56 -10.59
N ILE A 237 12.22 -13.70 -9.33
CA ILE A 237 11.75 -14.98 -8.78
C ILE A 237 10.53 -15.47 -9.55
N ALA A 238 9.52 -14.61 -9.78
CA ALA A 238 8.30 -14.98 -10.49
C ALA A 238 8.56 -15.48 -11.92
N ILE A 239 9.44 -14.80 -12.66
CA ILE A 239 9.83 -15.20 -14.01
C ILE A 239 10.61 -16.52 -13.97
N ASN A 240 11.52 -16.69 -13.00
CA ASN A 240 12.28 -17.94 -12.86
C ASN A 240 11.35 -19.14 -12.59
N LEU A 241 10.38 -18.99 -11.69
CA LEU A 241 9.35 -20.01 -11.42
C LEU A 241 8.52 -20.33 -12.68
N TYR A 242 8.14 -19.30 -13.45
CA TYR A 242 7.44 -19.49 -14.72
C TYR A 242 8.28 -20.31 -15.72
N LEU A 243 9.57 -19.98 -15.87
CA LEU A 243 10.47 -20.68 -16.80
C LEU A 243 10.71 -22.14 -16.37
N LYS A 244 10.66 -22.44 -15.07
CA LYS A 244 10.73 -23.80 -14.53
C LYS A 244 9.41 -24.59 -14.64
N GLY A 245 8.31 -23.92 -14.99
CA GLY A 245 6.98 -24.54 -15.02
C GLY A 245 6.37 -24.79 -13.64
N GLU A 246 6.84 -24.11 -12.60
CA GLU A 246 6.36 -24.27 -11.22
C GLU A 246 5.10 -23.41 -10.97
N PHE A 247 3.95 -23.89 -11.47
CA PHE A 247 2.67 -23.21 -11.31
C PHE A 247 1.97 -23.62 -10.01
N LYS A 248 1.75 -22.66 -9.10
CA LYS A 248 1.13 -22.93 -7.80
C LYS A 248 -0.38 -22.74 -7.76
N VAL A 249 -0.91 -21.82 -8.57
CA VAL A 249 -2.34 -21.44 -8.48
C VAL A 249 -3.03 -21.78 -9.79
N GLU A 250 -4.12 -22.55 -9.69
CA GLU A 250 -4.97 -23.00 -10.82
C GLU A 250 -4.19 -23.75 -11.93
N GLY A 251 -2.96 -24.19 -11.69
CA GLY A 251 -2.13 -24.95 -12.65
C GLY A 251 -1.43 -24.12 -13.74
N TYR A 252 -1.59 -22.79 -13.74
CA TYR A 252 -0.97 -21.91 -14.76
C TYR A 252 -0.50 -20.55 -14.21
N ARG A 253 -0.77 -20.25 -12.93
CA ARG A 253 -0.47 -18.93 -12.34
C ARG A 253 0.68 -19.03 -11.35
N ILE A 254 1.57 -18.03 -11.40
CA ILE A 254 2.69 -17.92 -10.47
C ILE A 254 2.31 -17.15 -9.20
N GLY A 255 2.54 -17.79 -8.06
CA GLY A 255 2.58 -17.19 -6.73
C GLY A 255 3.85 -17.67 -6.03
N LEU A 256 4.45 -16.84 -5.18
CA LEU A 256 5.73 -17.14 -4.56
C LEU A 256 5.55 -18.08 -3.36
N ASP A 257 6.49 -19.01 -3.16
CA ASP A 257 6.50 -19.90 -1.99
C ASP A 257 7.07 -19.24 -0.73
N ILE A 258 6.77 -17.97 -0.58
CA ILE A 258 7.27 -17.12 0.48
C ILE A 258 6.00 -16.70 1.21
N GLY A 259 5.94 -16.95 2.51
CA GLY A 259 4.77 -16.59 3.30
C GLY A 259 4.39 -15.10 3.13
N GLY A 260 3.15 -14.78 3.49
CA GLY A 260 2.67 -13.39 3.47
C GLY A 260 2.09 -12.99 2.12
N MET A 261 2.35 -11.76 1.68
CA MET A 261 1.54 -11.08 0.66
C MET A 261 1.86 -11.43 -0.80
N PHE A 262 3.03 -12.02 -1.09
CA PHE A 262 3.42 -12.38 -2.47
C PHE A 262 3.06 -13.82 -2.87
N GLY A 263 2.56 -14.62 -1.93
CA GLY A 263 2.01 -15.94 -2.24
C GLY A 263 0.74 -15.88 -3.09
N ASN A 264 -0.07 -14.82 -2.93
CA ASN A 264 -1.23 -14.58 -3.78
C ASN A 264 -0.81 -13.87 -5.09
N PRO A 265 -1.04 -14.49 -6.27
CA PRO A 265 -0.66 -13.89 -7.55
C PRO A 265 -1.30 -12.52 -7.80
N ASN A 266 -2.51 -12.27 -7.28
CA ASN A 266 -3.19 -10.98 -7.48
C ASN A 266 -2.53 -9.86 -6.67
N ASP A 267 -2.12 -10.16 -5.45
CA ASP A 267 -1.51 -9.19 -4.53
C ASP A 267 -0.09 -8.86 -4.99
N MET A 268 0.65 -9.87 -5.48
CA MET A 268 1.92 -9.67 -6.16
C MET A 268 1.77 -8.80 -7.41
N ALA A 269 0.82 -9.13 -8.30
CA ALA A 269 0.60 -8.35 -9.51
C ALA A 269 0.19 -6.90 -9.20
N LEU A 270 -0.62 -6.70 -8.16
CA LEU A 270 -0.98 -5.37 -7.67
C LEU A 270 0.25 -4.57 -7.20
N HIS A 271 1.16 -5.22 -6.47
CA HIS A 271 2.41 -4.57 -6.07
C HIS A 271 3.21 -4.12 -7.29
N LEU A 272 3.47 -5.04 -8.23
CA LEU A 272 4.28 -4.77 -9.42
C LEU A 272 3.67 -3.64 -10.26
N VAL A 273 2.35 -3.67 -10.51
CA VAL A 273 1.69 -2.64 -11.31
C VAL A 273 1.75 -1.26 -10.66
N THR A 274 1.73 -1.18 -9.33
CA THR A 274 1.89 0.11 -8.64
C THR A 274 3.32 0.64 -8.68
N MET A 275 4.33 -0.21 -8.90
CA MET A 275 5.73 0.21 -9.00
C MET A 275 6.15 0.64 -10.41
N ILE A 276 5.48 0.14 -11.45
CA ILE A 276 5.77 0.48 -12.85
C ILE A 276 5.78 2.00 -13.10
N PRO A 277 4.76 2.79 -12.70
CA PRO A 277 4.76 4.23 -12.97
C PRO A 277 5.89 5.00 -12.26
N ILE A 278 6.25 4.57 -11.04
CA ILE A 278 7.34 5.17 -10.28
C ILE A 278 8.67 4.89 -10.98
N ALA A 279 8.95 3.62 -11.33
CA ALA A 279 10.17 3.24 -12.04
C ALA A 279 10.30 3.96 -13.40
N PHE A 280 9.19 4.05 -14.14
CA PHE A 280 9.15 4.76 -15.42
C PHE A 280 9.44 6.26 -15.26
N CYS A 281 8.87 6.92 -14.25
CA CYS A 281 9.17 8.33 -13.98
C CYS A 281 10.61 8.54 -13.49
N LEU A 282 11.17 7.63 -12.70
CA LEU A 282 12.57 7.69 -12.27
C LEU A 282 13.57 7.58 -13.43
N MET A 283 13.22 6.89 -14.50
CA MET A 283 14.00 6.89 -15.74
C MET A 283 14.21 8.32 -16.27
N PHE A 284 13.20 9.19 -16.23
CA PHE A 284 13.34 10.58 -16.68
C PHE A 284 14.11 11.45 -15.68
N VAL A 285 14.08 11.11 -14.40
CA VAL A 285 14.86 11.77 -13.35
C VAL A 285 16.35 11.41 -13.46
N ALA A 286 16.67 10.21 -13.91
CA ALA A 286 18.04 9.75 -14.04
C ALA A 286 18.83 10.59 -15.05
N LYS A 287 20.02 11.05 -14.62
CA LYS A 287 20.95 11.81 -15.47
C LYS A 287 21.87 10.91 -16.30
N ASN A 288 22.24 9.74 -15.76
CA ASN A 288 23.14 8.78 -16.40
C ASN A 288 22.35 7.81 -17.32
N PHE A 289 22.84 7.61 -18.55
CA PHE A 289 22.27 6.66 -19.51
C PHE A 289 22.15 5.24 -18.96
N LEU A 290 23.15 4.74 -18.22
CA LEU A 290 23.10 3.39 -17.63
C LEU A 290 21.99 3.27 -16.58
N ILE A 291 21.79 4.31 -15.77
CA ILE A 291 20.71 4.34 -14.77
C ILE A 291 19.35 4.43 -15.46
N ARG A 292 19.25 5.16 -16.59
CA ARG A 292 18.03 5.18 -17.42
C ARG A 292 17.72 3.79 -17.94
N LEU A 293 18.72 3.10 -18.50
CA LEU A 293 18.55 1.75 -19.01
C LEU A 293 18.18 0.75 -17.91
N PHE A 294 18.74 0.91 -16.70
CA PHE A 294 18.36 0.11 -15.53
C PHE A 294 16.88 0.27 -15.16
N PHE A 295 16.37 1.52 -15.10
CA PHE A 295 14.94 1.74 -14.81
C PHE A 295 14.04 1.24 -15.94
N LEU A 296 14.45 1.41 -17.20
CA LEU A 296 13.72 0.86 -18.35
C LEU A 296 13.66 -0.67 -18.29
N GLY A 297 14.79 -1.32 -18.01
CA GLY A 297 14.88 -2.76 -17.81
C GLY A 297 14.01 -3.24 -16.64
N SER A 298 14.01 -2.49 -15.53
CA SER A 298 13.15 -2.78 -14.37
C SER A 298 11.67 -2.68 -14.72
N VAL A 299 11.24 -1.67 -15.49
CA VAL A 299 9.85 -1.54 -15.96
C VAL A 299 9.45 -2.74 -16.80
N MET A 300 10.29 -3.17 -17.75
CA MET A 300 10.01 -4.34 -18.58
C MET A 300 9.95 -5.61 -17.75
N LEU A 301 10.88 -5.77 -16.80
CA LEU A 301 10.90 -6.89 -15.87
C LEU A 301 9.59 -6.96 -15.05
N PHE A 302 9.12 -5.82 -14.51
CA PHE A 302 7.89 -5.75 -13.73
C PHE A 302 6.66 -6.08 -14.57
N ILE A 303 6.61 -5.64 -15.83
CA ILE A 303 5.53 -5.97 -16.77
C ILE A 303 5.51 -7.48 -17.03
N CYS A 304 6.65 -8.08 -17.37
CA CYS A 304 6.74 -9.52 -17.62
C CYS A 304 6.33 -10.33 -16.40
N ALA A 305 6.84 -9.97 -15.21
CA ALA A 305 6.49 -10.64 -13.97
C ALA A 305 5.01 -10.47 -13.59
N MET A 306 4.42 -9.29 -13.85
CA MET A 306 2.99 -9.07 -13.68
C MET A 306 2.18 -9.99 -14.61
N MET A 307 2.61 -10.20 -15.86
CA MET A 307 1.88 -11.04 -16.82
C MET A 307 1.86 -12.53 -16.42
N VAL A 308 2.96 -13.07 -15.89
CA VAL A 308 3.00 -14.49 -15.44
C VAL A 308 2.12 -14.77 -14.21
N THR A 309 1.56 -13.74 -13.57
CA THR A 309 0.54 -13.91 -12.49
C THR A 309 -0.86 -14.21 -13.02
N PHE A 310 -1.10 -13.97 -14.31
CA PHE A 310 -2.41 -14.03 -14.97
C PHE A 310 -3.50 -13.22 -14.23
N SER A 311 -3.13 -12.09 -13.63
CA SER A 311 -4.07 -11.20 -12.92
C SER A 311 -4.76 -10.20 -13.86
N ARG A 312 -6.04 -10.47 -14.17
CA ARG A 312 -6.93 -9.58 -14.94
C ARG A 312 -7.00 -8.15 -14.38
N GLY A 313 -7.10 -8.03 -13.05
CA GLY A 313 -7.21 -6.74 -12.38
C GLY A 313 -5.92 -5.91 -12.50
N ALA A 314 -4.75 -6.55 -12.39
CA ALA A 314 -3.47 -5.88 -12.56
C ALA A 314 -3.24 -5.42 -14.01
N PHE A 315 -3.68 -6.20 -15.00
CA PHE A 315 -3.61 -5.78 -16.40
C PHE A 315 -4.46 -4.54 -16.68
N LEU A 316 -5.72 -4.51 -16.20
CA LEU A 316 -6.56 -3.33 -16.35
C LEU A 316 -5.97 -2.10 -15.62
N ALA A 317 -5.41 -2.31 -14.42
CA ALA A 317 -4.70 -1.27 -13.68
C ALA A 317 -3.47 -0.76 -14.44
N PHE A 318 -2.72 -1.63 -15.11
CA PHE A 318 -1.57 -1.27 -15.94
C PHE A 318 -2.00 -0.40 -17.12
N LEU A 319 -3.05 -0.79 -17.84
CA LEU A 319 -3.57 -0.02 -18.98
C LEU A 319 -4.01 1.39 -18.54
N ILE A 320 -4.81 1.49 -17.47
CA ILE A 320 -5.34 2.78 -17.01
C ILE A 320 -4.22 3.66 -16.45
N SER A 321 -3.33 3.12 -15.61
CA SER A 321 -2.23 3.90 -15.03
C SER A 321 -1.24 4.37 -16.09
N SER A 322 -0.97 3.55 -17.10
CA SER A 322 -0.11 3.93 -18.22
C SER A 322 -0.78 4.95 -19.15
N ALA A 323 -2.10 4.87 -19.36
CA ALA A 323 -2.85 5.93 -20.04
C ALA A 323 -2.79 7.27 -19.26
N VAL A 324 -2.83 7.21 -17.93
CA VAL A 324 -2.62 8.39 -17.07
C VAL A 324 -1.20 8.96 -17.21
N LEU A 325 -0.17 8.11 -17.24
CA LEU A 325 1.22 8.53 -17.50
C LEU A 325 1.35 9.20 -18.87
N ALA A 326 0.82 8.56 -19.91
CA ALA A 326 0.81 9.06 -21.28
C ALA A 326 0.14 10.44 -21.36
N TRP A 327 -1.02 10.59 -20.72
CA TRP A 327 -1.77 11.84 -20.69
C TRP A 327 -1.01 12.97 -19.96
N LYS A 328 -0.41 12.66 -18.81
CA LYS A 328 0.26 13.65 -17.95
C LYS A 328 1.64 14.05 -18.47
N LEU A 329 2.44 13.10 -18.95
CA LEU A 329 3.76 13.38 -19.51
C LEU A 329 3.66 13.92 -20.95
N GLY A 330 2.63 13.52 -21.68
CA GLY A 330 2.47 13.81 -23.10
C GLY A 330 1.81 15.14 -23.46
N ARG A 331 1.92 16.19 -22.63
CA ARG A 331 1.13 17.43 -22.73
C ARG A 331 1.08 18.04 -24.15
N LYS A 332 2.20 18.01 -24.89
CA LYS A 332 2.30 18.57 -26.25
C LYS A 332 1.95 17.59 -27.38
N ASN A 333 2.13 16.29 -27.17
CA ASN A 333 1.98 15.23 -28.20
C ASN A 333 1.02 14.11 -27.75
N ARG A 334 -0.10 14.47 -27.11
CA ARG A 334 -1.01 13.51 -26.45
C ARG A 334 -1.46 12.40 -27.39
N LEU A 335 -1.84 12.75 -28.61
CA LEU A 335 -2.32 11.79 -29.61
C LEU A 335 -1.24 10.77 -29.98
N LYS A 336 -0.01 11.23 -30.27
CA LYS A 336 1.11 10.33 -30.59
C LYS A 336 1.43 9.40 -29.42
N ILE A 337 1.45 9.91 -28.19
CA ILE A 337 1.80 9.11 -27.01
C ILE A 337 0.70 8.10 -26.67
N ILE A 338 -0.57 8.47 -26.80
CA ILE A 338 -1.70 7.54 -26.66
C ILE A 338 -1.62 6.45 -27.73
N THR A 339 -1.35 6.79 -28.99
CA THR A 339 -1.21 5.82 -30.07
C THR A 339 -0.01 4.90 -29.85
N THR A 340 1.17 5.42 -29.51
CA THR A 340 2.35 4.61 -29.16
C THR A 340 2.06 3.69 -27.99
N PHE A 341 1.33 4.16 -26.99
CA PHE A 341 0.95 3.34 -25.83
C PHE A 341 -0.05 2.23 -26.20
N ALA A 342 -1.05 2.53 -27.04
CA ALA A 342 -2.01 1.54 -27.52
C ALA A 342 -1.30 0.45 -28.34
N VAL A 343 -0.42 0.84 -29.26
CA VAL A 343 0.40 -0.10 -30.05
C VAL A 343 1.32 -0.91 -29.15
N GLY A 344 1.98 -0.28 -28.18
CA GLY A 344 2.83 -0.98 -27.21
C GLY A 344 2.06 -1.98 -26.35
N SER A 345 0.83 -1.66 -25.96
CA SER A 345 -0.04 -2.57 -25.20
C SER A 345 -0.47 -3.78 -26.03
N ILE A 346 -0.81 -3.57 -27.31
CA ILE A 346 -1.11 -4.65 -28.27
C ILE A 346 0.13 -5.53 -28.46
N PHE A 347 1.31 -4.93 -28.63
CA PHE A 347 2.56 -5.67 -28.78
C PHE A 347 2.88 -6.51 -27.53
N LEU A 348 2.72 -5.93 -26.33
CA LEU A 348 2.86 -6.68 -25.08
C LEU A 348 1.84 -7.82 -24.98
N MET A 349 0.61 -7.64 -25.45
CA MET A 349 -0.40 -8.69 -25.52
C MET A 349 -0.02 -9.83 -26.48
N LEU A 350 0.66 -9.54 -27.58
CA LEU A 350 1.16 -10.56 -28.52
C LEU A 350 2.31 -11.36 -27.92
N LEU A 351 3.11 -10.76 -27.04
CA LEU A 351 4.19 -11.42 -26.31
C LEU A 351 3.70 -12.15 -25.04
N ALA A 352 2.39 -12.12 -24.76
CA ALA A 352 1.85 -12.69 -23.54
C ALA A 352 1.95 -14.23 -23.53
N PRO A 353 2.26 -14.83 -22.37
CA PRO A 353 2.44 -16.28 -22.26
C PRO A 353 1.14 -17.07 -22.45
N GLY A 354 1.17 -18.10 -23.29
CA GLY A 354 0.12 -19.12 -23.40
C GLY A 354 -1.30 -18.57 -23.59
N ASN A 355 -2.25 -19.04 -22.79
CA ASN A 355 -3.66 -18.67 -22.87
C ASN A 355 -3.99 -17.33 -22.16
N TYR A 356 -3.02 -16.43 -21.97
CA TYR A 356 -3.22 -15.17 -21.27
C TYR A 356 -4.31 -14.30 -21.93
N LEU A 357 -4.38 -14.30 -23.26
CA LEU A 357 -5.44 -13.59 -23.99
C LEU A 357 -6.84 -14.13 -23.67
N LEU A 358 -7.00 -15.46 -23.61
CA LEU A 358 -8.27 -16.07 -23.22
C LEU A 358 -8.65 -15.67 -21.78
N ARG A 359 -7.66 -15.63 -20.89
CA ARG A 359 -7.85 -15.14 -19.51
C ARG A 359 -8.29 -13.68 -19.50
N LEU A 360 -7.76 -12.81 -20.37
CA LEU A 360 -8.22 -11.42 -20.46
C LEU A 360 -9.64 -11.31 -21.03
N PHE A 361 -9.93 -12.01 -22.12
CA PHE A 361 -11.27 -12.00 -22.72
C PHE A 361 -12.34 -12.61 -21.82
N SER A 362 -11.96 -13.48 -20.88
CA SER A 362 -12.87 -13.98 -19.86
C SER A 362 -13.50 -12.90 -18.98
N ILE A 363 -12.93 -11.68 -18.94
CA ILE A 363 -13.57 -10.52 -18.28
C ILE A 363 -14.92 -10.20 -18.93
N PHE A 364 -15.02 -10.33 -20.26
CA PHE A 364 -16.20 -9.98 -21.04
C PHE A 364 -17.05 -11.18 -21.42
N ILE A 365 -16.42 -12.36 -21.57
CA ILE A 365 -17.04 -13.59 -22.01
C ILE A 365 -16.87 -14.64 -20.90
N PRO A 366 -17.85 -14.77 -19.97
CA PRO A 366 -17.74 -15.69 -18.83
C PRO A 366 -17.45 -17.15 -19.21
N GLN A 367 -17.87 -17.57 -20.40
CA GLN A 367 -17.64 -18.93 -20.93
C GLN A 367 -16.15 -19.25 -21.16
N LEU A 368 -15.29 -18.23 -21.26
CA LEU A 368 -13.84 -18.40 -21.39
C LEU A 368 -13.13 -18.55 -20.03
N ASP A 369 -13.87 -18.61 -18.92
CA ASP A 369 -13.33 -18.87 -17.59
C ASP A 369 -13.56 -20.33 -17.16
N PRO A 370 -12.62 -21.25 -17.46
CA PRO A 370 -12.82 -22.69 -17.22
C PRO A 370 -13.02 -23.04 -15.75
N VAL A 371 -12.60 -22.16 -14.83
CA VAL A 371 -12.72 -22.34 -13.38
C VAL A 371 -13.91 -21.57 -12.77
N GLY A 372 -14.73 -20.88 -13.58
CA GLY A 372 -15.92 -20.16 -13.11
C GLY A 372 -15.63 -18.98 -12.16
N SER A 373 -14.40 -18.48 -12.13
CA SER A 373 -13.96 -17.47 -11.17
C SER A 373 -14.63 -16.10 -11.35
N VAL A 374 -15.06 -15.74 -12.57
CA VAL A 374 -15.84 -14.51 -12.83
C VAL A 374 -17.17 -14.53 -12.11
N ASP A 375 -17.94 -15.61 -12.29
CA ASP A 375 -19.28 -15.72 -11.71
C ASP A 375 -19.22 -15.77 -10.18
N GLN A 376 -18.23 -16.48 -9.63
CA GLN A 376 -17.98 -16.47 -8.18
C GLN A 376 -17.68 -15.06 -7.67
N ARG A 377 -16.80 -14.30 -8.34
CA ARG A 377 -16.46 -12.93 -7.94
C ARG A 377 -17.63 -11.96 -8.10
N ARG A 378 -18.45 -12.14 -9.13
CA ARG A 378 -19.69 -11.36 -9.32
C ARG A 378 -20.68 -11.65 -8.21
N GLY A 379 -20.86 -12.92 -7.83
CA GLY A 379 -21.68 -13.33 -6.69
C GLY A 379 -21.20 -12.73 -5.38
N LEU A 380 -19.89 -12.79 -5.10
CA LEU A 380 -19.27 -12.18 -3.92
C LEU A 380 -19.46 -10.67 -3.89
N PHE A 381 -19.30 -9.99 -5.02
CA PHE A 381 -19.53 -8.55 -5.13
C PHE A 381 -20.99 -8.19 -4.80
N LEU A 382 -21.97 -8.85 -5.42
CA LEU A 382 -23.38 -8.60 -5.14
C LEU A 382 -23.74 -8.92 -3.68
N ARG A 383 -23.18 -10.00 -3.13
CA ARG A 383 -23.37 -10.37 -1.73
C ARG A 383 -22.78 -9.31 -0.79
N SER A 384 -21.61 -8.78 -1.10
CA SER A 384 -20.96 -7.73 -0.30
C SER A 384 -21.80 -6.45 -0.26
N ILE A 385 -22.45 -6.08 -1.36
CA ILE A 385 -23.40 -4.96 -1.42
C ILE A 385 -24.59 -5.23 -0.50
N TYR A 386 -25.19 -6.42 -0.62
CA TYR A 386 -26.32 -6.80 0.23
C TYR A 386 -25.96 -6.75 1.73
N VAL A 387 -24.78 -7.28 2.11
CA VAL A 387 -24.29 -7.26 3.49
C VAL A 387 -24.05 -5.83 3.96
N THR A 388 -23.47 -4.97 3.12
CA THR A 388 -23.23 -3.55 3.43
C THR A 388 -24.55 -2.81 3.67
N LEU A 389 -25.55 -2.99 2.79
CA LEU A 389 -26.84 -2.32 2.91
C LEU A 389 -27.61 -2.77 4.15
N ARG A 390 -27.48 -4.04 4.56
CA ARG A 390 -28.11 -4.58 5.76
C ARG A 390 -27.38 -4.19 7.04
N ASN A 391 -26.08 -3.91 6.97
CA ASN A 391 -25.22 -3.56 8.11
C ASN A 391 -24.45 -2.27 7.80
N PRO A 392 -25.13 -1.10 7.73
CA PRO A 392 -24.50 0.16 7.31
C PRO A 392 -23.37 0.62 8.24
N TRP A 393 -23.38 0.13 9.49
CA TRP A 393 -22.37 0.40 10.52
C TRP A 393 -21.17 -0.56 10.49
N GLY A 394 -21.20 -1.58 9.63
CA GLY A 394 -20.15 -2.58 9.53
C GLY A 394 -20.48 -3.89 10.26
N ILE A 395 -19.75 -4.95 9.90
CA ILE A 395 -19.87 -6.31 10.46
C ILE A 395 -18.66 -6.71 11.31
N GLY A 396 -17.73 -5.80 11.53
CA GLY A 396 -16.43 -6.04 12.15
C GLY A 396 -15.37 -6.39 11.11
N LEU A 397 -14.16 -5.86 11.31
CA LEU A 397 -13.00 -6.11 10.46
C LEU A 397 -12.74 -7.63 10.32
N GLY A 398 -12.41 -8.11 9.12
CA GLY A 398 -12.10 -9.53 8.86
C GLY A 398 -13.30 -10.49 8.86
N ASN A 399 -14.53 -10.00 9.08
CA ASN A 399 -15.74 -10.83 9.07
C ASN A 399 -16.38 -11.01 7.68
N SER A 400 -15.73 -10.55 6.60
CA SER A 400 -16.17 -10.83 5.21
C SER A 400 -16.38 -12.33 4.95
N ARG A 401 -15.44 -13.16 5.44
CA ARG A 401 -15.40 -14.61 5.14
C ARG A 401 -16.59 -15.36 5.72
N ILE A 402 -17.08 -14.97 6.89
CA ILE A 402 -18.24 -15.63 7.53
C ILE A 402 -19.59 -15.28 6.89
N MET A 403 -19.62 -14.35 5.92
CA MET A 403 -20.86 -13.86 5.29
C MET A 403 -21.21 -14.54 3.97
N ASN A 404 -20.40 -15.51 3.55
CA ASN A 404 -20.63 -16.31 2.36
C ASN A 404 -20.28 -17.78 2.62
N ASP A 405 -20.96 -18.67 1.91
CA ASP A 405 -20.87 -20.12 2.11
C ASP A 405 -19.51 -20.71 1.68
N TYR A 406 -18.69 -19.91 0.98
CA TYR A 406 -17.37 -20.30 0.48
C TYR A 406 -16.23 -19.88 1.41
N ASN A 407 -16.52 -19.18 2.52
CA ASN A 407 -15.51 -18.64 3.44
C ASN A 407 -14.45 -17.76 2.74
N LEU A 408 -14.86 -17.06 1.69
CA LEU A 408 -13.99 -16.23 0.84
C LEU A 408 -14.03 -14.75 1.23
N GLU A 409 -12.95 -14.04 0.95
CA GLU A 409 -12.94 -12.59 0.96
C GLU A 409 -13.79 -12.02 -0.20
N TRP A 410 -14.26 -10.77 -0.08
CA TRP A 410 -15.09 -10.16 -1.14
C TRP A 410 -14.38 -9.95 -2.49
N HIS A 411 -13.05 -10.05 -2.53
CA HIS A 411 -12.21 -9.74 -3.69
C HIS A 411 -12.41 -8.31 -4.24
N ASN A 412 -12.72 -7.36 -3.35
CA ASN A 412 -12.89 -5.94 -3.67
C ASN A 412 -12.63 -5.10 -2.42
N ALA A 413 -11.56 -4.29 -2.44
CA ALA A 413 -11.13 -3.51 -1.28
C ALA A 413 -12.19 -2.48 -0.82
N TYR A 414 -12.96 -1.91 -1.75
CA TYR A 414 -14.00 -0.93 -1.42
C TYR A 414 -15.15 -1.60 -0.67
N MET A 415 -15.62 -2.75 -1.17
CA MET A 415 -16.68 -3.50 -0.49
C MET A 415 -16.18 -4.18 0.78
N GLN A 416 -14.88 -4.50 0.86
CA GLN A 416 -14.25 -4.93 2.12
C GLN A 416 -14.40 -3.86 3.19
N ILE A 417 -13.99 -2.61 2.93
CA ILE A 417 -14.17 -1.51 3.88
C ILE A 417 -15.65 -1.25 4.15
N ALA A 418 -16.48 -1.18 3.11
CA ALA A 418 -17.89 -0.81 3.25
C ALA A 418 -18.68 -1.81 4.09
N SER A 419 -18.46 -3.10 3.86
CA SER A 419 -19.17 -4.15 4.61
C SER A 419 -18.62 -4.32 6.02
N GLU A 420 -17.30 -4.28 6.22
CA GLU A 420 -16.68 -4.58 7.51
C GLU A 420 -16.66 -3.40 8.46
N LEU A 421 -16.32 -2.21 7.97
CA LEU A 421 -16.18 -0.98 8.75
C LEU A 421 -17.34 0.00 8.57
N GLY A 422 -18.27 -0.29 7.64
CA GLY A 422 -19.46 0.51 7.38
C GLY A 422 -19.30 1.56 6.27
N ILE A 423 -20.42 2.18 5.90
CA ILE A 423 -20.49 3.15 4.78
C ILE A 423 -19.69 4.42 5.10
N VAL A 424 -19.68 4.85 6.36
CA VAL A 424 -18.87 6.00 6.81
C VAL A 424 -17.38 5.73 6.61
N ALA A 425 -16.91 4.51 6.93
CA ALA A 425 -15.53 4.11 6.68
C ALA A 425 -15.20 4.11 5.19
N LEU A 426 -16.13 3.67 4.33
CA LEU A 426 -15.93 3.73 2.88
C LEU A 426 -15.69 5.16 2.40
N VAL A 427 -16.49 6.13 2.86
CA VAL A 427 -16.30 7.54 2.49
C VAL A 427 -14.93 8.05 2.95
N ILE A 428 -14.52 7.72 4.17
CA ILE A 428 -13.20 8.10 4.72
C ILE A 428 -12.08 7.46 3.90
N TYR A 429 -12.22 6.19 3.53
CA TYR A 429 -11.24 5.47 2.70
C TYR A 429 -11.14 6.07 1.29
N LEU A 430 -12.25 6.50 0.69
CA LEU A 430 -12.22 7.23 -0.58
C LEU A 430 -11.51 8.58 -0.45
N ILE A 431 -11.72 9.32 0.65
CA ILE A 431 -10.98 10.56 0.92
C ILE A 431 -9.48 10.28 1.08
N PHE A 432 -9.11 9.22 1.79
CA PHE A 432 -7.73 8.77 1.96
C PHE A 432 -7.04 8.48 0.62
N LEU A 433 -7.75 7.88 -0.35
CA LEU A 433 -7.22 7.60 -1.69
C LEU A 433 -7.16 8.85 -2.59
N ILE A 434 -8.16 9.72 -2.53
CA ILE A 434 -8.32 10.86 -3.46
C ILE A 434 -7.53 12.09 -3.01
N SER A 435 -7.38 12.31 -1.70
CA SER A 435 -6.68 13.48 -1.15
C SER A 435 -5.23 13.61 -1.67
N PRO A 436 -4.41 12.54 -1.68
CA PRO A 436 -3.06 12.60 -2.20
C PRO A 436 -3.01 12.94 -3.69
N LEU A 437 -3.92 12.40 -4.51
CA LEU A 437 -4.00 12.69 -5.95
C LEU A 437 -4.18 14.19 -6.21
N LYS A 438 -5.10 14.84 -5.48
CA LYS A 438 -5.36 16.28 -5.63
C LYS A 438 -4.13 17.12 -5.30
N ARG A 439 -3.34 16.70 -4.31
CA ARG A 439 -2.15 17.42 -3.84
C ARG A 439 -0.93 17.19 -4.72
N LEU A 440 -0.72 15.96 -5.18
CA LEU A 440 0.31 15.67 -6.19
C LEU A 440 0.01 16.42 -7.51
N ALA A 441 -1.26 16.49 -7.93
CA ALA A 441 -1.65 17.29 -9.08
C ALA A 441 -1.43 18.79 -8.88
N ALA A 442 -1.46 19.29 -7.63
CA ALA A 442 -1.09 20.67 -7.34
C ALA A 442 0.42 20.92 -7.51
N ILE A 443 1.27 19.98 -7.07
CA ILE A 443 2.73 20.03 -7.29
C ILE A 443 3.03 20.06 -8.79
N GLU A 444 2.40 19.16 -9.55
CA GLU A 444 2.53 19.06 -11.01
C GLU A 444 2.15 20.37 -11.75
N LYS A 445 1.20 21.14 -11.22
CA LYS A 445 0.73 22.40 -11.80
C LYS A 445 1.60 23.60 -11.44
N ILE A 446 2.12 23.63 -10.22
CA ILE A 446 2.94 24.75 -9.72
C ILE A 446 4.38 24.62 -10.21
N GLN A 447 4.85 23.41 -10.47
CA GLN A 447 6.20 23.19 -10.93
C GLN A 447 6.36 23.62 -12.40
N GLU A 448 7.05 24.75 -12.60
CA GLU A 448 7.31 25.32 -13.92
C GLU A 448 8.36 24.52 -14.72
N ASN A 449 9.36 23.96 -14.04
CA ASN A 449 10.38 23.14 -14.67
C ASN A 449 9.94 21.66 -14.71
N GLU A 450 9.46 21.23 -15.88
CA GLU A 450 9.06 19.84 -16.14
C GLU A 450 10.24 18.84 -16.01
N ALA A 451 11.49 19.31 -15.98
CA ALA A 451 12.68 18.47 -15.77
C ALA A 451 13.03 18.25 -14.28
N ASP A 452 12.34 18.88 -13.33
CA ASP A 452 12.59 18.65 -11.91
C ASP A 452 12.02 17.28 -11.47
N TRP A 453 12.75 16.59 -10.61
CA TRP A 453 12.36 15.28 -10.08
C TRP A 453 11.04 15.32 -9.31
N PHE A 454 10.68 16.46 -8.72
CA PHE A 454 9.36 16.65 -8.10
C PHE A 454 8.22 16.50 -9.11
N TYR A 455 8.38 16.99 -10.34
CA TYR A 455 7.36 16.87 -11.38
C TYR A 455 7.15 15.39 -11.72
N TYR A 456 8.21 14.70 -12.15
CA TYR A 456 8.12 13.30 -12.56
C TYR A 456 7.62 12.39 -11.44
N LEU A 457 8.12 12.54 -10.21
CA LEU A 457 7.63 11.72 -9.10
C LEU A 457 6.18 12.05 -8.72
N SER A 458 5.75 13.31 -8.82
CA SER A 458 4.34 13.64 -8.59
C SER A 458 3.42 12.98 -9.62
N VAL A 459 3.85 12.87 -10.87
CA VAL A 459 3.11 12.18 -11.94
C VAL A 459 3.14 10.66 -11.73
N GLY A 460 4.32 10.11 -11.43
CA GLY A 460 4.50 8.67 -11.16
C GLY A 460 3.65 8.19 -9.99
N LEU A 461 3.70 8.88 -8.84
CA LEU A 461 2.87 8.54 -7.68
C LEU A 461 1.37 8.69 -7.95
N GLN A 462 0.95 9.68 -8.75
CA GLN A 462 -0.46 9.78 -9.17
C GLN A 462 -0.88 8.55 -9.98
N ALA A 463 -0.10 8.16 -10.98
CA ALA A 463 -0.39 6.99 -11.80
C ALA A 463 -0.35 5.69 -10.98
N SER A 464 0.58 5.55 -10.03
CA SER A 464 0.64 4.42 -9.10
C SER A 464 -0.56 4.33 -8.17
N LEU A 465 -1.04 5.46 -7.64
CA LEU A 465 -2.27 5.50 -6.84
C LEU A 465 -3.49 5.12 -7.70
N VAL A 466 -3.57 5.59 -8.94
CA VAL A 466 -4.62 5.15 -9.89
C VAL A 466 -4.52 3.65 -10.17
N ALA A 467 -3.30 3.12 -10.36
CA ALA A 467 -3.09 1.67 -10.52
C ALA A 467 -3.63 0.90 -9.31
N TYR A 468 -3.34 1.35 -8.09
CA TYR A 468 -3.89 0.74 -6.87
C TYR A 468 -5.41 0.83 -6.83
N MET A 469 -6.00 2.00 -7.12
CA MET A 469 -7.46 2.19 -7.10
C MET A 469 -8.18 1.24 -8.07
N VAL A 470 -7.66 1.09 -9.29
CA VAL A 470 -8.22 0.16 -10.27
C VAL A 470 -7.99 -1.30 -9.85
N GLY A 471 -6.75 -1.65 -9.49
CA GLY A 471 -6.38 -3.03 -9.18
C GLY A 471 -7.05 -3.56 -7.90
N SER A 472 -7.22 -2.71 -6.88
CA SER A 472 -7.89 -3.04 -5.62
C SER A 472 -9.40 -3.28 -5.76
N PHE A 473 -10.01 -2.94 -6.91
CA PHE A 473 -11.38 -3.35 -7.22
C PHE A 473 -11.51 -4.88 -7.42
N PHE A 474 -10.39 -5.57 -7.66
CA PHE A 474 -10.33 -7.01 -7.93
C PHE A 474 -9.62 -7.81 -6.83
N ALA A 475 -9.28 -7.18 -5.70
CA ALA A 475 -8.58 -7.80 -4.59
C ALA A 475 -9.01 -7.23 -3.24
N SER A 476 -9.05 -8.07 -2.20
CA SER A 476 -9.33 -7.65 -0.81
C SER A 476 -8.06 -7.23 -0.09
N VAL A 477 -7.57 -6.04 -0.43
CA VAL A 477 -6.25 -5.52 -0.03
C VAL A 477 -6.35 -4.21 0.76
N ALA A 478 -7.52 -3.88 1.30
CA ALA A 478 -7.77 -2.57 1.89
C ALA A 478 -6.93 -2.29 3.16
N TYR A 479 -6.60 -3.36 3.89
CA TYR A 479 -5.80 -3.31 5.11
C TYR A 479 -4.31 -3.60 4.85
N ASN A 480 -3.95 -3.97 3.62
CA ASN A 480 -2.58 -4.33 3.26
C ASN A 480 -1.74 -3.08 3.03
N TRP A 481 -0.43 -3.22 3.26
CA TRP A 481 0.58 -2.18 3.23
C TRP A 481 0.67 -1.35 1.94
N TYR A 482 0.22 -1.90 0.80
CA TYR A 482 0.34 -1.29 -0.54
C TYR A 482 -0.11 0.17 -0.58
N VAL A 483 -1.34 0.43 -0.14
CA VAL A 483 -1.92 1.78 -0.18
C VAL A 483 -1.24 2.71 0.80
N TYR A 484 -0.92 2.20 1.99
CA TYR A 484 -0.33 3.00 3.06
C TYR A 484 1.05 3.51 2.66
N TYR A 485 1.90 2.67 2.05
CA TYR A 485 3.20 3.12 1.53
C TYR A 485 3.04 4.13 0.40
N LEU A 486 2.16 3.88 -0.59
CA LEU A 486 1.93 4.82 -1.70
C LEU A 486 1.44 6.19 -1.21
N VAL A 487 0.49 6.20 -0.28
CA VAL A 487 -0.03 7.44 0.30
C VAL A 487 1.05 8.11 1.16
N ALA A 488 1.83 7.35 1.94
CA ALA A 488 2.93 7.92 2.72
C ALA A 488 4.01 8.54 1.83
N TYR A 489 4.36 7.92 0.69
CA TYR A 489 5.24 8.53 -0.31
C TYR A 489 4.68 9.85 -0.84
N ALA A 490 3.37 9.90 -1.15
CA ALA A 490 2.74 11.12 -1.61
C ALA A 490 2.76 12.24 -0.56
N VAL A 491 2.50 11.89 0.71
CA VAL A 491 2.56 12.84 1.84
C VAL A 491 4.00 13.34 2.05
N ALA A 492 4.99 12.44 2.04
CA ALA A 492 6.40 12.79 2.19
C ALA A 492 6.90 13.69 1.06
N LEU A 493 6.60 13.36 -0.21
CA LEU A 493 6.96 14.17 -1.37
C LEU A 493 6.37 15.58 -1.25
N ARG A 494 5.09 15.70 -0.89
CA ARG A 494 4.42 16.98 -0.66
C ARG A 494 5.11 17.81 0.42
N ARG A 495 5.44 17.19 1.55
CA ARG A 495 6.10 17.86 2.66
C ARG A 495 7.47 18.40 2.24
N ILE A 496 8.27 17.56 1.59
CA ILE A 496 9.60 17.93 1.09
C ILE A 496 9.50 19.06 0.06
N TYR A 497 8.55 18.97 -0.87
CA TYR A 497 8.32 20.00 -1.89
C TYR A 497 8.00 21.36 -1.27
N ARG A 498 7.08 21.36 -0.31
CA ARG A 498 6.66 22.57 0.38
C ARG A 498 7.81 23.23 1.13
N ILE A 499 8.58 22.47 1.90
CA ILE A 499 9.71 23.01 2.67
C ILE A 499 10.74 23.63 1.71
N LYS A 500 11.07 22.93 0.61
CA LYS A 500 11.96 23.48 -0.43
C LYS A 500 11.42 24.79 -1.00
N LYS A 501 10.12 24.89 -1.24
CA LYS A 501 9.47 26.11 -1.75
C LYS A 501 9.35 27.25 -0.74
N LEU A 502 9.41 26.97 0.56
CA LEU A 502 9.46 28.02 1.61
C LEU A 502 10.88 28.55 1.82
N MET A 503 11.91 27.75 1.48
CA MET A 503 13.32 28.16 1.56
C MET A 503 13.81 28.92 0.32
N GLN A 504 13.07 28.84 -0.79
CA GLN A 504 13.29 29.60 -2.03
C GLN A 504 12.48 30.88 -1.99
#